data_AF-A0A530LTJ7-F1
#
_entry.id   AF-A0A530LTJ7-F1
#
_cell.length_a   1.000
_cell.length_b   1.000
_cell.length_c   1.000
_cell.angle_alpha   90.00
_cell.angle_beta   90.00
_cell.angle_gamma   90.00
#
_symmetry.space_group_name_H-M   'P 1'
#
loop_
_entity.id
_entity.type
_entity.pdbx_description
1 polymer ?
#
loop_
_entity_poly.entity_id
_entity_poly.type
_entity_poly.pdbx_seq_one_letter_code
_entity_poly.pdbx_strand_id
1 'polypeptide(L)'
;MSFRIDPRMSLTGEVRRILAEEIGKALDHLNAARDRPEQGLHKCRKRLKNVRALLRLVRSGDETFCGTENQCYRQVAALLAGPREATALVETIDRLAASFPEQSAGGGLGAVRDRLVARQHELHGGAGLDAAIGAAISACEEGVARIDTLALPDQPEQAADVLAEGARITLRRARKALDKAASRGEADDFHDLRKAAKTHGMHL
;
A
#
# COMPACT_ATOMS: atom_id res chain seq x y z
N MET A 1 -0.29 -11.62 0.72
CA MET A 1 -1.06 -11.80 1.95
C MET A 1 -2.36 -11.08 1.69
N SER A 2 -3.34 -11.84 1.21
CA SER A 2 -4.75 -11.43 1.29
C SER A 2 -5.20 -11.60 2.74
N PHE A 3 -6.09 -10.72 3.16
CA PHE A 3 -6.79 -10.88 4.43
C PHE A 3 -7.91 -11.91 4.26
N ARG A 4 -8.35 -12.51 5.35
CA ARG A 4 -9.43 -13.52 5.35
C ARG A 4 -10.55 -13.04 6.26
N ILE A 5 -11.76 -13.06 5.74
CA ILE A 5 -13.01 -12.77 6.45
C ILE A 5 -13.70 -14.12 6.71
N ASP A 6 -13.99 -14.41 7.98
CA ASP A 6 -14.80 -15.58 8.36
C ASP A 6 -16.30 -15.27 8.19
N PRO A 7 -17.01 -15.92 7.25
CA PRO A 7 -18.42 -15.64 6.98
C PRO A 7 -19.36 -16.04 8.13
N ARG A 8 -18.85 -16.75 9.15
CA ARG A 8 -19.62 -17.11 10.36
C ARG A 8 -19.61 -16.01 11.41
N MET A 9 -18.74 -15.02 11.27
CA MET A 9 -18.60 -13.89 12.17
C MET A 9 -19.28 -12.65 11.57
N SER A 10 -19.54 -11.63 12.40
CA SER A 10 -20.09 -10.37 11.89
C SER A 10 -19.08 -9.67 10.98
N LEU A 11 -19.57 -9.07 9.90
CA LEU A 11 -18.72 -8.37 8.94
C LEU A 11 -17.99 -7.20 9.60
N THR A 12 -18.68 -6.46 10.47
CA THR A 12 -18.11 -5.39 11.28
C THR A 12 -16.93 -5.90 12.10
N GLY A 13 -17.10 -7.01 12.84
CA GLY A 13 -16.07 -7.57 13.69
C GLY A 13 -14.83 -8.00 12.90
N GLU A 14 -15.03 -8.71 11.80
CA GLU A 14 -13.93 -9.18 10.96
C GLU A 14 -13.17 -8.03 10.30
N VAL A 15 -13.86 -7.02 9.78
CA VAL A 15 -13.21 -5.87 9.14
C VAL A 15 -12.43 -5.06 10.17
N ARG A 16 -12.99 -4.80 11.35
CA ARG A 16 -12.29 -4.12 12.45
C ARG A 16 -11.03 -4.89 12.85
N ARG A 17 -11.13 -6.21 13.04
CA ARG A 17 -10.00 -7.08 13.37
C ARG A 17 -8.88 -6.97 12.33
N ILE A 18 -9.21 -7.09 11.04
CA ILE A 18 -8.21 -7.05 9.97
C ILE A 18 -7.58 -5.65 9.86
N LEU A 19 -8.38 -4.58 9.97
CA LEU A 19 -7.87 -3.21 9.97
C LEU A 19 -6.87 -3.02 11.12
N ALA A 20 -7.25 -3.38 12.34
CA ALA A 20 -6.40 -3.25 13.52
C ALA A 20 -5.10 -4.05 13.36
N GLU A 21 -5.18 -5.28 12.84
CA GLU A 21 -4.02 -6.13 12.59
C GLU A 21 -3.06 -5.52 11.54
N GLU A 22 -3.57 -5.04 10.40
CA GLU A 22 -2.72 -4.48 9.36
C GLU A 22 -2.15 -3.10 9.73
N ILE A 23 -2.89 -2.28 10.49
CA ILE A 23 -2.40 -0.99 11.00
C ILE A 23 -1.38 -1.20 12.12
N GLY A 24 -1.62 -2.14 13.04
CA GLY A 24 -0.63 -2.53 14.06
C GLY A 24 0.70 -2.96 13.44
N LYS A 25 0.66 -3.82 12.42
CA LYS A 25 1.87 -4.18 11.65
C LYS A 25 2.49 -2.99 10.93
N ALA A 26 1.70 -2.02 10.47
CA ALA A 26 2.23 -0.80 9.86
C ALA A 26 3.00 0.03 10.89
N LEU A 27 2.48 0.17 12.11
CA LEU A 27 3.15 0.83 13.24
C LEU A 27 4.47 0.14 13.60
N ASP A 28 4.50 -1.19 13.69
CA ASP A 28 5.75 -1.95 13.94
C ASP A 28 6.80 -1.65 12.87
N HIS A 29 6.38 -1.60 11.61
CA HIS A 29 7.26 -1.30 10.48
C HIS A 29 7.72 0.17 10.45
N LEU A 30 6.91 1.10 10.93
CA LEU A 30 7.28 2.51 11.08
C LEU A 30 8.33 2.68 12.17
N ASN A 31 8.15 2.02 13.32
CA ASN A 31 9.14 2.02 14.39
C ASN A 31 10.47 1.42 13.92
N ALA A 32 10.42 0.26 13.27
CA ALA A 32 11.62 -0.36 12.70
C ALA A 32 12.27 0.46 11.57
N ALA A 33 11.54 1.38 10.93
CA ALA A 33 12.07 2.25 9.89
C ALA A 33 13.01 3.34 10.43
N ARG A 34 13.05 3.59 11.75
CA ARG A 34 14.02 4.50 12.35
C ARG A 34 15.45 3.96 12.23
N ASP A 35 15.62 2.65 12.45
CA ASP A 35 16.93 1.99 12.32
C ASP A 35 17.15 1.39 10.93
N ARG A 36 16.07 0.93 10.27
CA ARG A 36 16.11 0.24 8.97
C ARG A 36 15.10 0.84 7.99
N PRO A 37 15.30 2.08 7.50
CA PRO A 37 14.34 2.80 6.65
C PRO A 37 13.93 2.01 5.41
N GLU A 38 14.88 1.44 4.69
CA GLU A 38 14.64 0.72 3.42
C GLU A 38 13.57 -0.37 3.57
N GLN A 39 13.74 -1.24 4.57
CA GLN A 39 12.87 -2.38 4.80
C GLN A 39 11.58 -1.96 5.52
N GLY A 40 11.69 -1.10 6.55
CA GLY A 40 10.55 -0.64 7.34
C GLY A 40 9.53 0.11 6.48
N LEU A 41 9.99 1.08 5.69
CA LEU A 41 9.11 1.87 4.81
C LEU A 41 8.45 1.02 3.73
N HIS A 42 9.19 0.06 3.14
CA HIS A 42 8.62 -0.86 2.14
C HIS A 42 7.49 -1.70 2.75
N LYS A 43 7.75 -2.33 3.90
CA LYS A 43 6.79 -3.20 4.58
C LYS A 43 5.58 -2.42 5.10
N CYS A 44 5.78 -1.23 5.70
CA CYS A 44 4.68 -0.34 6.10
C CYS A 44 3.77 0.01 4.92
N ARG A 45 4.34 0.48 3.80
CA ARG A 45 3.56 0.83 2.60
C ARG A 45 2.79 -0.36 2.02
N LYS A 46 3.27 -1.59 2.21
CA LYS A 46 2.54 -2.81 1.85
C LYS A 46 1.31 -3.01 2.74
N ARG A 47 1.43 -2.79 4.06
CA ARG A 47 0.30 -2.84 5.00
C ARG A 47 -0.75 -1.77 4.70
N LEU A 48 -0.33 -0.53 4.47
CA LEU A 48 -1.25 0.56 4.09
C LEU A 48 -2.00 0.28 2.77
N LYS A 49 -1.38 -0.45 1.83
CA LYS A 49 -2.09 -0.92 0.62
C LYS A 49 -3.17 -1.95 0.95
N ASN A 50 -2.91 -2.87 1.86
CA ASN A 50 -3.89 -3.87 2.30
C ASN A 50 -5.07 -3.20 3.01
N VAL A 51 -4.81 -2.29 3.95
CA VAL A 51 -5.84 -1.48 4.64
C VAL A 51 -6.74 -0.79 3.62
N ARG A 52 -6.14 -0.08 2.67
CA ARG A 52 -6.89 0.63 1.61
C ARG A 52 -7.62 -0.31 0.65
N ALA A 53 -7.15 -1.53 0.46
CA ALA A 53 -7.86 -2.53 -0.34
C ALA A 53 -9.10 -3.06 0.41
N LEU A 54 -8.98 -3.29 1.72
CA LEU A 54 -10.10 -3.70 2.57
C LEU A 54 -11.17 -2.60 2.66
N LEU A 55 -10.78 -1.35 2.93
CA LEU A 55 -11.73 -0.22 2.98
C LEU A 55 -12.49 -0.02 1.66
N ARG A 56 -11.87 -0.33 0.51
CA ARG A 56 -12.57 -0.31 -0.78
C ARG A 56 -13.51 -1.49 -0.98
N LEU A 57 -13.19 -2.65 -0.40
CA LEU A 57 -14.04 -3.83 -0.49
C LEU A 57 -15.35 -3.61 0.24
N VAL A 58 -15.33 -2.93 1.38
CA VAL A 58 -16.52 -2.76 2.23
C VAL A 58 -17.15 -1.37 2.13
N ARG A 59 -16.72 -0.55 1.16
CA ARG A 59 -17.12 0.86 1.05
C ARG A 59 -18.63 1.06 0.99
N SER A 60 -19.38 0.15 0.37
CA SER A 60 -20.85 0.27 0.30
C SER A 60 -21.56 0.08 1.63
N GLY A 61 -20.90 -0.54 2.63
CA GLY A 61 -21.48 -0.72 3.96
C GLY A 61 -21.36 0.52 4.86
N ASP A 62 -20.32 1.34 4.67
CA ASP A 62 -20.16 2.63 5.32
C ASP A 62 -19.26 3.53 4.45
N GLU A 63 -19.89 4.27 3.53
CA GLU A 63 -19.16 5.05 2.53
C GLU A 63 -18.34 6.19 3.16
N THR A 64 -18.90 6.84 4.18
CA THR A 64 -18.28 7.99 4.84
C THR A 64 -17.03 7.56 5.59
N PHE A 65 -17.13 6.50 6.42
CA PHE A 65 -15.97 5.98 7.14
C PHE A 65 -14.91 5.48 6.16
N CYS A 66 -15.29 4.62 5.22
CA CYS A 66 -14.34 3.98 4.31
C CYS A 66 -13.66 5.00 3.39
N GLY A 67 -14.38 6.02 2.93
CA GLY A 67 -13.84 7.11 2.13
C GLY A 67 -12.80 7.93 2.89
N THR A 68 -13.15 8.35 4.10
CA THR A 68 -12.31 9.16 4.99
C THR A 68 -11.03 8.41 5.36
N GLU A 69 -11.14 7.19 5.86
CA GLU A 69 -9.98 6.39 6.26
C GLU A 69 -9.08 6.02 5.07
N ASN A 70 -9.65 5.66 3.91
CA ASN A 70 -8.82 5.37 2.73
C ASN A 70 -8.04 6.60 2.26
N GLN A 71 -8.59 7.82 2.44
CA GLN A 71 -7.89 9.06 2.15
C GLN A 71 -6.78 9.33 3.17
N CYS A 72 -7.05 9.15 4.47
CA CYS A 72 -6.05 9.27 5.53
C CYS A 72 -4.84 8.35 5.27
N TYR A 73 -5.07 7.04 5.07
CA TYR A 73 -3.97 6.11 4.78
C TYR A 73 -3.28 6.33 3.43
N ARG A 74 -3.96 7.01 2.48
CA ARG A 74 -3.31 7.47 1.24
C ARG A 74 -2.31 8.59 1.54
N GLN A 75 -2.68 9.55 2.39
CA GLN A 75 -1.81 10.64 2.82
C GLN A 75 -0.63 10.11 3.64
N VAL A 76 -0.87 9.19 4.58
CA VAL A 76 0.22 8.51 5.32
C VAL A 76 1.21 7.86 4.36
N ALA A 77 0.73 7.13 3.36
CA ALA A 77 1.60 6.54 2.36
C ALA A 77 2.37 7.60 1.55
N ALA A 78 1.79 8.78 1.29
CA ALA A 78 2.43 9.86 0.56
C ALA A 78 3.61 10.48 1.33
N LEU A 79 3.49 10.64 2.66
CA LEU A 79 4.57 11.12 3.54
C LEU A 79 5.85 10.27 3.40
N LEU A 80 5.66 8.96 3.19
CA LEU A 80 6.76 7.98 3.13
C LEU A 80 7.24 7.70 1.69
N ALA A 81 6.70 8.40 0.68
CA ALA A 81 6.95 8.08 -0.73
C ALA A 81 8.40 8.35 -1.14
N GLY A 82 8.90 9.57 -0.90
CA GLY A 82 10.23 10.00 -1.33
C GLY A 82 11.36 9.10 -0.80
N PRO A 83 11.49 8.89 0.53
CA PRO A 83 12.50 8.00 1.09
C PRO A 83 12.42 6.55 0.58
N ARG A 84 11.21 6.04 0.29
CA ARG A 84 11.06 4.71 -0.33
C ARG A 84 11.43 4.70 -1.81
N GLU A 85 11.13 5.76 -2.55
CA GLU A 85 11.47 5.90 -3.97
C GLU A 85 12.99 5.94 -4.15
N ALA A 86 13.72 6.66 -3.28
CA ALA A 86 15.17 6.65 -3.28
C ALA A 86 15.74 5.23 -3.14
N THR A 87 15.20 4.43 -2.21
CA THR A 87 15.57 3.01 -2.08
C THR A 87 15.24 2.20 -3.34
N ALA A 88 14.09 2.45 -3.98
CA ALA A 88 13.71 1.73 -5.20
C ALA A 88 14.66 2.02 -6.37
N LEU A 89 15.20 3.24 -6.46
CA LEU A 89 16.14 3.61 -7.51
C LEU A 89 17.48 2.87 -7.32
N VAL A 90 17.97 2.80 -6.08
CA VAL A 90 19.17 1.99 -5.74
C VAL A 90 18.94 0.51 -6.03
N GLU A 91 17.82 -0.07 -5.56
CA GLU A 91 17.45 -1.46 -5.88
C GLU A 91 17.33 -1.72 -7.40
N THR A 92 16.96 -0.71 -8.18
CA THR A 92 16.78 -0.84 -9.63
C THR A 92 18.11 -0.79 -10.37
N ILE A 93 19.00 0.14 -10.02
CA ILE A 93 20.33 0.20 -10.63
C ILE A 93 21.15 -1.06 -10.30
N ASP A 94 21.05 -1.57 -9.06
CA ASP A 94 21.73 -2.80 -8.65
C ASP A 94 21.23 -4.03 -9.43
N ARG A 95 19.91 -4.15 -9.63
CA ARG A 95 19.33 -5.22 -10.46
C ARG A 95 19.69 -5.09 -11.93
N LEU A 96 19.75 -3.87 -12.47
CA LEU A 96 20.16 -3.62 -13.84
C LEU A 96 21.61 -4.09 -14.06
N ALA A 97 22.52 -3.69 -13.17
CA ALA A 97 23.92 -4.11 -13.22
C ALA A 97 24.08 -5.63 -13.13
N ALA A 98 23.33 -6.28 -12.23
CA ALA A 98 23.35 -7.73 -12.08
C ALA A 98 22.78 -8.49 -13.29
N SER A 99 21.80 -7.91 -13.99
CA SER A 99 21.16 -8.55 -15.16
C SER A 99 21.98 -8.39 -16.44
N PHE A 100 22.86 -7.38 -16.50
CA PHE A 100 23.65 -7.01 -17.68
C PHE A 100 25.12 -6.76 -17.31
N PRO A 101 25.85 -7.79 -16.84
CA PRO A 101 27.19 -7.62 -16.29
C PRO A 101 28.20 -7.15 -17.34
N GLU A 102 28.12 -7.64 -18.58
CA GLU A 102 29.02 -7.26 -19.68
C GLU A 102 28.86 -5.78 -20.06
N GLN A 103 27.62 -5.30 -20.14
CA GLN A 103 27.28 -3.93 -20.47
C GLN A 103 27.60 -2.97 -19.30
N SER A 104 27.65 -3.49 -18.08
CA SER A 104 27.93 -2.72 -16.86
C SER A 104 29.41 -2.73 -16.47
N ALA A 105 30.23 -3.62 -17.07
CA ALA A 105 31.63 -3.82 -16.74
C ALA A 105 32.51 -2.57 -16.92
N GLY A 106 32.10 -1.63 -17.77
CA GLY A 106 32.80 -0.36 -17.99
C GLY A 106 32.61 0.70 -16.89
N GLY A 107 31.94 0.37 -15.77
CA GLY A 107 31.75 1.28 -14.64
C GLY A 107 30.76 2.43 -14.90
N GLY A 108 30.11 2.49 -16.06
CA GLY A 108 29.20 3.56 -16.45
C GLY A 108 27.98 3.73 -15.51
N LEU A 109 27.57 2.66 -14.82
CA LEU A 109 26.50 2.73 -13.82
C LEU A 109 26.99 3.12 -12.42
N GLY A 110 28.29 3.08 -12.15
CA GLY A 110 28.88 3.35 -10.83
C GLY A 110 28.59 4.77 -10.34
N ALA A 111 28.92 5.78 -11.15
CA ALA A 111 28.67 7.18 -10.81
C ALA A 111 27.17 7.49 -10.59
N VAL A 112 26.29 6.84 -11.36
CA VAL A 112 24.83 6.97 -11.18
C VAL A 112 24.40 6.35 -9.86
N ARG A 113 24.89 5.14 -9.56
CA ARG A 113 24.62 4.45 -8.30
C ARG A 113 25.07 5.29 -7.10
N ASP A 114 26.28 5.82 -7.13
CA ASP A 114 26.83 6.62 -6.02
C ASP A 114 25.98 7.86 -5.73
N ARG A 115 25.48 8.53 -6.79
CA ARG A 115 24.55 9.65 -6.64
C ARG A 115 23.21 9.23 -6.05
N LEU A 116 22.68 8.08 -6.44
CA LEU A 116 21.42 7.55 -5.88
C LEU A 116 21.58 7.15 -4.41
N VAL A 117 22.69 6.53 -4.03
CA VAL A 117 23.02 6.17 -2.64
C VAL A 117 23.20 7.43 -1.78
N ALA A 118 23.94 8.44 -2.28
CA ALA A 118 24.07 9.71 -1.57
C ALA A 118 22.70 10.37 -1.32
N ARG A 119 21.83 10.40 -2.34
CA ARG A 119 20.48 10.94 -2.20
C ARG A 119 19.62 10.14 -1.22
N GLN A 120 19.76 8.82 -1.22
CA GLN A 120 19.07 7.95 -0.26
C GLN A 120 19.54 8.25 1.17
N HIS A 121 20.86 8.37 1.40
CA HIS A 121 21.42 8.72 2.69
C HIS A 121 20.93 10.09 3.19
N GLU A 122 20.87 11.12 2.32
CA GLU A 122 20.29 12.41 2.68
C GLU A 122 18.84 12.29 3.16
N LEU A 123 18.04 11.50 2.44
CA LEU A 123 16.62 11.30 2.76
C LEU A 123 16.41 10.39 3.97
N HIS A 124 17.36 9.53 4.32
CA HIS A 124 17.26 8.61 5.45
C HIS A 124 17.89 9.16 6.73
N GLY A 125 18.95 9.96 6.62
CA GLY A 125 19.69 10.52 7.76
C GLY A 125 19.18 11.88 8.25
N GLY A 126 18.19 12.48 7.58
CA GLY A 126 17.66 13.79 7.92
C GLY A 126 16.47 13.76 8.89
N ALA A 127 16.30 14.84 9.67
CA ALA A 127 15.14 15.06 10.54
C ALA A 127 13.79 14.99 9.79
N GLY A 128 13.80 15.18 8.47
CA GLY A 128 12.60 15.05 7.62
C GLY A 128 12.01 13.64 7.60
N LEU A 129 12.83 12.58 7.60
CA LEU A 129 12.31 11.22 7.66
C LEU A 129 11.72 10.93 9.05
N ASP A 130 12.41 11.35 10.10
CA ASP A 130 11.94 11.14 11.47
C ASP A 130 10.58 11.81 11.71
N ALA A 131 10.44 13.07 11.26
CA ALA A 131 9.17 13.80 11.29
C ALA A 131 8.08 13.10 10.45
N ALA A 132 8.41 12.59 9.26
CA ALA A 132 7.46 11.85 8.42
C ALA A 132 7.02 10.53 9.07
N ILE A 133 7.93 9.81 9.74
CA ILE A 133 7.62 8.59 10.51
C ILE A 133 6.73 8.96 11.70
N GLY A 134 7.06 10.00 12.46
CA GLY A 134 6.25 10.46 13.60
C GLY A 134 4.82 10.84 13.19
N ALA A 135 4.67 11.62 12.11
CA ALA A 135 3.36 11.97 11.57
C ALA A 135 2.59 10.75 11.06
N ALA A 136 3.27 9.79 10.43
CA ALA A 136 2.66 8.54 9.99
C ALA A 136 2.19 7.66 11.16
N ILE A 137 2.96 7.59 12.25
CA ILE A 137 2.61 6.87 13.48
C ILE A 137 1.37 7.49 14.09
N SER A 138 1.38 8.80 14.35
CA SER A 138 0.25 9.52 14.93
C SER A 138 -1.03 9.33 14.13
N ALA A 139 -0.98 9.49 12.80
CA ALA A 139 -2.16 9.25 11.95
C ALA A 139 -2.64 7.79 11.97
N CYS A 140 -1.74 6.82 12.10
CA CYS A 140 -2.11 5.40 12.22
C CYS A 140 -2.74 5.09 13.59
N GLU A 141 -2.22 5.64 14.69
CA GLU A 141 -2.76 5.48 16.04
C GLU A 141 -4.16 6.09 16.16
N GLU A 142 -4.37 7.29 15.62
CA GLU A 142 -5.71 7.88 15.53
C GLU A 142 -6.66 7.02 14.69
N GLY A 143 -6.14 6.46 13.59
CA GLY A 143 -6.88 5.51 12.76
C GLY A 143 -7.33 4.28 13.55
N VAL A 144 -6.46 3.70 14.38
CA VAL A 144 -6.80 2.57 15.28
C VAL A 144 -7.94 2.95 16.21
N ALA A 145 -7.87 4.12 16.85
CA ALA A 145 -8.93 4.59 17.74
C ALA A 145 -10.28 4.77 17.03
N ARG A 146 -10.28 5.13 15.74
CA ARG A 146 -11.51 5.28 14.95
C ARG A 146 -12.08 3.97 14.44
N ILE A 147 -11.32 2.86 14.38
CA ILE A 147 -11.83 1.57 13.91
C ILE A 147 -13.08 1.14 14.69
N ASP A 148 -13.15 1.46 15.98
CA ASP A 148 -14.28 1.11 16.83
C ASP A 148 -15.60 1.84 16.51
N THR A 149 -15.56 2.85 15.64
CA THR A 149 -16.76 3.54 15.15
C THR A 149 -17.33 2.94 13.87
N LEU A 150 -16.55 2.10 13.15
CA LEU A 150 -16.99 1.46 11.92
C LEU A 150 -18.18 0.53 12.18
N ALA A 151 -19.32 0.80 11.56
CA ALA A 151 -20.48 -0.09 11.60
C ALA A 151 -20.83 -0.53 10.19
N LEU A 152 -20.85 -1.83 9.95
CA LEU A 152 -21.25 -2.42 8.67
C LEU A 152 -22.55 -3.21 8.85
N PRO A 153 -23.31 -3.47 7.76
CA PRO A 153 -24.43 -4.40 7.81
C PRO A 153 -23.96 -5.80 8.23
N ASP A 154 -24.39 -6.26 9.40
CA ASP A 154 -24.00 -7.56 9.96
C ASP A 154 -25.00 -8.68 9.66
N GLN A 155 -26.16 -8.37 9.07
CA GLN A 155 -27.08 -9.38 8.58
C GLN A 155 -26.43 -10.15 7.41
N PRO A 156 -26.46 -11.51 7.39
CA PRO A 156 -25.68 -12.30 6.44
C PRO A 156 -25.85 -11.90 4.97
N GLU A 157 -27.08 -11.68 4.52
CA GLU A 157 -27.37 -11.29 3.13
C GLU A 157 -26.79 -9.91 2.80
N GLN A 158 -26.97 -8.94 3.69
CA GLN A 158 -26.47 -7.57 3.49
C GLN A 158 -24.93 -7.51 3.56
N ALA A 159 -24.32 -8.29 4.45
CA ALA A 159 -22.87 -8.45 4.53
C ALA A 159 -22.31 -9.04 3.23
N ALA A 160 -22.97 -10.07 2.69
CA ALA A 160 -22.61 -10.67 1.41
C ALA A 160 -22.75 -9.67 0.25
N ASP A 161 -23.81 -8.86 0.24
CA ASP A 161 -24.03 -7.82 -0.78
C ASP A 161 -22.92 -6.76 -0.76
N VAL A 162 -22.50 -6.30 0.42
CA VAL A 162 -21.39 -5.35 0.59
C VAL A 162 -20.11 -5.91 -0.03
N LEU A 163 -19.75 -7.14 0.34
CA LEU A 163 -18.55 -7.81 -0.17
C LEU A 163 -18.63 -8.05 -1.68
N ALA A 164 -19.76 -8.53 -2.17
CA ALA A 164 -19.99 -8.81 -3.58
C ALA A 164 -19.90 -7.53 -4.43
N GLU A 165 -20.49 -6.42 -3.98
CA GLU A 165 -20.41 -5.15 -4.69
C GLU A 165 -18.97 -4.61 -4.72
N GLY A 166 -18.25 -4.60 -3.59
CA GLY A 166 -16.87 -4.13 -3.57
C GLY A 166 -15.93 -4.97 -4.45
N ALA A 167 -16.09 -6.29 -4.43
CA ALA A 167 -15.35 -7.20 -5.29
C ALA A 167 -15.68 -6.96 -6.78
N ARG A 168 -16.96 -6.79 -7.10
CA ARG A 168 -17.45 -6.50 -8.47
C ARG A 168 -16.92 -5.17 -9.01
N ILE A 169 -16.93 -4.10 -8.21
CA ILE A 169 -16.36 -2.79 -8.58
C ILE A 169 -14.86 -2.95 -8.88
N THR A 170 -14.14 -3.67 -8.02
CA THR A 170 -12.68 -3.86 -8.17
C THR A 170 -12.34 -4.70 -9.40
N LEU A 171 -13.11 -5.76 -9.67
CA LEU A 171 -12.99 -6.59 -10.87
C LEU A 171 -13.28 -5.78 -12.14
N ARG A 172 -14.37 -5.01 -12.17
CA ARG A 172 -14.70 -4.13 -13.31
C ARG A 172 -13.57 -3.14 -13.60
N ARG A 173 -12.96 -2.57 -12.56
CA ARG A 173 -11.80 -1.69 -12.71
C ARG A 173 -10.61 -2.42 -13.31
N ALA A 174 -10.31 -3.65 -12.86
CA ALA A 174 -9.23 -4.45 -13.43
C ALA A 174 -9.50 -4.80 -14.90
N ARG A 175 -10.74 -5.14 -15.25
CA ARG A 175 -11.11 -5.44 -16.64
C ARG A 175 -10.96 -4.21 -17.54
N LYS A 176 -11.47 -3.05 -17.13
CA LYS A 176 -11.30 -1.79 -17.88
C LYS A 176 -9.83 -1.44 -18.10
N ALA A 177 -8.99 -1.62 -17.08
CA ALA A 177 -7.56 -1.38 -17.20
C ALA A 177 -6.88 -2.39 -18.15
N LEU A 178 -7.34 -3.64 -18.18
CA LEU A 178 -6.86 -4.66 -19.11
C LEU A 178 -7.22 -4.29 -20.56
N ASP A 179 -8.47 -3.92 -20.80
CA ASP A 179 -8.93 -3.53 -22.14
C ASP A 179 -8.19 -2.28 -22.65
N LYS A 180 -7.92 -1.31 -21.76
CA LYS A 180 -7.11 -0.11 -22.08
C LYS A 180 -5.66 -0.46 -22.40
N ALA A 181 -5.02 -1.32 -21.61
CA ALA A 181 -3.65 -1.77 -21.86
C ALA A 181 -3.54 -2.57 -23.16
N ALA A 182 -4.52 -3.42 -23.47
CA ALA A 182 -4.55 -4.19 -24.71
C ALA A 182 -4.75 -3.31 -25.96
N SER A 183 -5.52 -2.22 -25.84
CA SER A 183 -5.81 -1.32 -26.97
C SER A 183 -4.74 -0.27 -27.23
N ARG A 184 -4.17 0.35 -26.18
CA ARG A 184 -3.19 1.45 -26.31
C ARG A 184 -1.74 0.99 -26.11
N GLY A 185 -1.51 0.05 -25.21
CA GLY A 185 -0.17 -0.51 -24.96
C GLY A 185 0.85 0.45 -24.33
N GLU A 186 0.42 1.57 -23.75
CA GLU A 186 1.34 2.52 -23.11
C GLU A 186 1.78 2.06 -21.71
N ALA A 187 2.96 2.52 -21.27
CA ALA A 187 3.52 2.14 -19.96
C ALA A 187 2.58 2.46 -18.78
N ASP A 188 1.89 3.60 -18.83
CA ASP A 188 0.92 3.99 -17.80
C ASP A 188 -0.31 3.09 -17.77
N ASP A 189 -0.74 2.56 -18.92
CA ASP A 189 -1.87 1.65 -19.01
C ASP A 189 -1.53 0.30 -18.33
N PHE A 190 -0.33 -0.22 -18.56
CA PHE A 190 0.15 -1.41 -17.83
C PHE A 190 0.36 -1.13 -16.33
N HIS A 191 0.80 0.08 -15.97
CA HIS A 191 0.95 0.46 -14.57
C HIS A 191 -0.41 0.46 -13.83
N ASP A 192 -1.46 0.99 -14.47
CA ASP A 192 -2.80 1.01 -13.90
C ASP A 192 -3.46 -0.37 -13.89
N LEU A 193 -3.25 -1.20 -14.92
CA LEU A 193 -3.64 -2.60 -14.90
C LEU A 193 -3.00 -3.33 -13.72
N ARG A 194 -1.69 -3.17 -13.51
CA ARG A 194 -1.00 -3.78 -12.37
C ARG A 194 -1.60 -3.34 -11.04
N LYS A 195 -1.91 -2.04 -10.86
CA LYS A 195 -2.56 -1.54 -9.62
C LYS A 195 -3.93 -2.19 -9.41
N ALA A 196 -4.74 -2.26 -10.46
CA ALA A 196 -6.09 -2.80 -10.37
C ALA A 196 -6.09 -4.32 -10.10
N ALA A 197 -5.28 -5.07 -10.86
CA ALA A 197 -5.09 -6.51 -10.65
C ALA A 197 -4.54 -6.84 -9.26
N LYS A 198 -3.59 -6.05 -8.75
CA LYS A 198 -3.07 -6.23 -7.38
C LYS A 198 -4.14 -5.95 -6.32
N THR A 199 -5.02 -4.97 -6.53
CA THR A 199 -6.12 -4.71 -5.59
C THR A 199 -7.12 -5.86 -5.63
N HIS A 200 -7.52 -6.32 -6.82
CA HIS A 200 -8.43 -7.45 -6.97
C HIS A 200 -7.85 -8.73 -6.33
N GLY A 201 -6.58 -9.04 -6.57
CA GLY A 201 -5.91 -10.19 -5.97
C GLY A 201 -5.68 -10.10 -4.45
N MET A 202 -5.96 -8.95 -3.80
CA MET A 202 -6.02 -8.86 -2.33
C MET A 202 -7.40 -9.27 -1.79
N HIS A 203 -8.43 -9.26 -2.63
CA HIS A 203 -9.81 -9.66 -2.30
C HIS A 203 -10.09 -11.15 -2.52
N LEU A 204 -9.13 -11.87 -3.10
CA LEU A 204 -9.15 -13.32 -3.33
C LEU A 204 -8.31 -14.06 -2.28
#